data_AF-A0A3E1E390-F1
#
_entry.id   AF-A0A3E1E390-F1
#
_cell.length_a   1.000
_cell.length_b   1.000
_cell.length_c   1.000
_cell.angle_alpha   90.00
_cell.angle_beta   90.00
_cell.angle_gamma   90.00
#
_symmetry.space_group_name_H-M   'P 1'
#
loop_
_entity.id
_entity.type
_entity.pdbx_description
1 polymer ?
#
loop_
_entity_poly.entity_id
_entity_poly.type
_entity_poly.pdbx_seq_one_letter_code
_entity_poly.pdbx_strand_id
1 'polypeptide(L)' 'APAAVTALADKRWAAKQAKDFATADALRQELTAAGWSMLDRKDGYSLEPAKK' A
#
# COMPACT_ATOMS: atom_id res chain seq x y z
N ALA A 1 2.76 0.21 11.50
CA ALA A 1 1.45 0.60 10.94
C ALA A 1 0.36 -0.31 11.52
N PRO A 2 -0.92 0.11 11.54
CA PRO A 2 -2.04 -0.74 11.92
C PRO A 2 -2.12 -2.00 11.05
N ALA A 3 -2.55 -3.12 11.62
CA ALA A 3 -2.65 -4.39 10.90
C ALA A 3 -3.49 -4.28 9.60
N ALA A 4 -4.55 -3.47 9.60
CA ALA A 4 -5.38 -3.22 8.41
C ALA A 4 -4.59 -2.58 7.25
N VAL A 5 -3.74 -1.60 7.56
CA VAL A 5 -2.91 -0.89 6.56
C VAL A 5 -1.81 -1.80 6.05
N THR A 6 -1.17 -2.56 6.93
CA THR A 6 -0.15 -3.55 6.53
C THR A 6 -0.75 -4.61 5.61
N ALA A 7 -1.95 -5.11 5.91
CA ALA A 7 -2.63 -6.08 5.05
C ALA A 7 -2.96 -5.54 3.66
N LEU A 8 -3.38 -4.26 3.56
CA LEU A 8 -3.60 -3.60 2.26
C LEU A 8 -2.29 -3.43 1.49
N ALA A 9 -1.20 -3.07 2.19
CA ALA A 9 0.12 -2.90 1.60
C ALA A 9 0.70 -4.23 1.08
N ASP A 10 0.55 -5.31 1.85
CA ASP A 10 0.93 -6.68 1.45
C ASP A 10 0.15 -7.13 0.22
N LYS A 11 -1.18 -6.91 0.20
CA LYS A 11 -1.99 -7.18 -0.98
C LYS A 11 -1.53 -6.37 -2.19
N ARG A 12 -1.17 -5.10 -2.00
CA ARG A 12 -0.66 -4.22 -3.08
C ARG A 12 0.68 -4.73 -3.59
N TRP A 13 1.55 -5.17 -2.70
CA TRP A 13 2.85 -5.75 -3.05
C TRP A 13 2.70 -7.04 -3.84
N ALA A 14 1.82 -7.95 -3.39
CA ALA A 14 1.49 -9.17 -4.12
C ALA A 14 0.85 -8.86 -5.50
N ALA A 15 -0.07 -7.90 -5.59
CA ALA A 15 -0.67 -7.46 -6.84
C ALA A 15 0.37 -6.90 -7.81
N LYS A 16 1.30 -6.05 -7.34
CA LYS A 16 2.41 -5.56 -8.16
C LYS A 16 3.30 -6.68 -8.69
N GLN A 17 3.63 -7.67 -7.86
CA GLN A 17 4.41 -8.85 -8.28
C GLN A 17 3.64 -9.69 -9.31
N ALA A 18 2.33 -9.80 -9.16
CA ALA A 18 1.42 -10.45 -10.12
C ALA A 18 1.15 -9.63 -11.39
N LYS A 19 1.78 -8.43 -11.53
CA LYS A 19 1.50 -7.43 -12.58
C LYS A 19 0.04 -6.96 -12.63
N ASP A 20 -0.68 -7.11 -11.53
CA ASP A 20 -2.03 -6.61 -11.34
C ASP A 20 -1.98 -5.15 -10.86
N PHE A 21 -1.77 -4.26 -11.81
CA PHE A 21 -1.72 -2.82 -11.54
C PHE A 21 -3.09 -2.26 -11.13
N ALA A 22 -4.20 -2.85 -11.59
CA ALA A 22 -5.54 -2.40 -11.26
C ALA A 22 -5.85 -2.61 -9.78
N THR A 23 -5.58 -3.82 -9.27
CA THR A 23 -5.74 -4.12 -7.84
C THR A 23 -4.76 -3.31 -6.99
N ALA A 24 -3.52 -3.13 -7.47
CA ALA A 24 -2.51 -2.32 -6.76
C ALA A 24 -2.94 -0.84 -6.62
N ASP A 25 -3.60 -0.27 -7.63
CA ASP A 25 -4.08 1.12 -7.59
C ASP A 25 -5.30 1.26 -6.66
N ALA A 26 -6.24 0.32 -6.71
CA ALA A 26 -7.38 0.28 -5.79
C ALA A 26 -6.94 0.24 -4.32
N LEU A 27 -5.97 -0.62 -3.99
CA LEU A 27 -5.41 -0.73 -2.65
C LEU A 27 -4.64 0.53 -2.23
N ARG A 28 -3.97 1.20 -3.18
CA ARG A 28 -3.32 2.50 -2.94
C ARG A 28 -4.35 3.57 -2.57
N GLN A 29 -5.50 3.59 -3.25
CA GLN A 29 -6.58 4.53 -2.93
C GLN A 29 -7.16 4.27 -1.54
N GLU A 30 -7.39 3.01 -1.15
CA GLU A 30 -7.83 2.66 0.20
C GLU A 30 -6.83 3.09 1.28
N LEU A 31 -5.53 2.84 1.05
CA LEU A 31 -4.46 3.30 1.93
C LEU A 31 -4.50 4.83 2.08
N THR A 32 -4.59 5.55 0.95
CA THR A 32 -4.62 7.01 0.94
C THR A 32 -5.87 7.55 1.64
N ALA A 33 -7.03 6.92 1.43
CA ALA A 33 -8.30 7.26 2.09
C ALA A 33 -8.26 7.03 3.61
N ALA A 34 -7.53 5.99 4.06
CA ALA A 34 -7.24 5.75 5.46
C ALA A 34 -6.20 6.74 6.04
N GLY A 35 -5.65 7.64 5.23
CA GLY A 35 -4.60 8.56 5.63
C GLY A 35 -3.24 7.87 5.75
N TRP A 36 -2.93 6.93 4.86
CA TRP A 36 -1.65 6.22 4.78
C TRP A 36 -1.06 6.28 3.38
N SER A 37 0.24 6.56 3.32
CA SER A 37 1.04 6.55 2.11
C SER A 37 1.97 5.34 2.12
N MET A 38 1.93 4.55 1.04
CA MET A 38 2.88 3.47 0.82
C MET A 38 4.01 3.93 -0.10
N LEU A 39 5.23 3.98 0.45
CA LEU A 39 6.46 4.28 -0.24
C LEU A 39 7.15 2.99 -0.64
N ASP A 40 7.14 2.68 -1.94
CA ASP A 40 7.92 1.57 -2.48
C ASP A 40 9.42 1.94 -2.39
N ARG A 41 10.21 1.09 -1.73
CA ARG A 41 11.67 1.18 -1.66
C ARG A 41 12.30 0.01 -2.42
N LYS A 42 13.61 0.09 -2.64
CA LYS A 42 14.37 -0.95 -3.33
C LYS A 42 14.30 -2.31 -2.62
N ASP A 43 14.29 -2.31 -1.28
CA ASP A 43 14.31 -3.52 -0.44
C ASP A 43 12.98 -3.80 0.27
N GLY A 44 11.89 -3.14 -0.13
CA GLY A 44 10.57 -3.37 0.47
C GLY A 44 9.63 -2.17 0.32
N TYR A 45 8.74 -1.99 1.28
CA TYR A 45 7.82 -0.85 1.32
C TYR A 45 7.80 -0.23 2.71
N SER A 46 7.60 1.08 2.76
CA SER A 46 7.35 1.82 4.01
C SER A 46 5.93 2.35 4.01
N LEU A 47 5.25 2.19 5.13
CA LEU A 47 3.93 2.75 5.36
C LEU A 47 4.07 3.93 6.29
N GLU A 48 3.79 5.12 5.76
CA GLU A 48 3.81 6.35 6.53
C GLU A 48 2.36 6.84 6.67
N PRO A 49 1.93 7.24 7.87
CA PRO A 49 0.67 7.93 8.01
C PRO A 49 0.76 9.25 7.24
N ALA A 50 -0.10 9.42 6.25
CA ALA A 50 -0.36 10.69 5.59
C ALA A 50 -1.06 11.61 6.62
N LYS A 51 -0.28 12.14 7.55
CA LYS A 51 -0.71 13.28 8.37
C LYS A 51 -0.97 14.43 7.40
N LYS A 52 -2.22 14.89 7.38
CA LYS A 52 -2.61 16.16 6.77
C LYS A 52 -1.74 17.30 7.27
#